data_AF-A0A7S3D4H2-F1
#
_entry.id   AF-A0A7S3D4H2-F1
#
_cell.length_a   1.000
_cell.length_b   1.000
_cell.length_c   1.000
_cell.angle_alpha   90.00
_cell.angle_beta   90.00
_cell.angle_gamma   90.00
#
_symmetry.space_group_name_H-M   'P 1'
#
loop_
_entity.id
_entity.type
_entity.pdbx_description
1 polymer ?
#
loop_
_entity_poly.entity_id
_entity_poly.type
_entity_poly.pdbx_seq_one_letter_code
_entity_poly.pdbx_strand_id
1 'polypeptide(L)'
;MGLPISSLPLFVDQTSDRVVYNAFGLRSSLSGVWNHSALLLYADEGLSGRELPKGDREAGQDLNQLGGDFVLNHSCKVVAAHPSQHSQDRPIPEHFVYRCRRFRAEQRANGREDEVGEELVMKWAKCREEMEKRMKEEEEERGRKRKAE
;
A
#
# COMPACT_ATOMS: atom_id res chain seq x y z
N MET A 1 -12.23 7.93 -19.39
CA MET A 1 -11.75 6.54 -19.35
C MET A 1 -10.90 6.39 -18.10
N GLY A 2 -11.41 5.71 -17.07
CA GLY A 2 -10.66 5.49 -15.83
C GLY A 2 -9.58 4.45 -16.07
N LEU A 3 -8.36 4.73 -15.61
CA LEU A 3 -7.27 3.75 -15.65
C LEU A 3 -7.71 2.50 -14.85
N PRO A 4 -7.44 1.28 -15.35
CA PRO A 4 -7.77 0.08 -14.61
C PRO A 4 -6.99 0.05 -13.28
N ILE A 5 -7.70 -0.19 -12.18
CA ILE A 5 -7.16 -0.24 -10.80
C ILE A 5 -6.02 -1.28 -10.65
N SER A 6 -5.88 -2.20 -11.61
CA SER A 6 -4.90 -3.29 -11.63
C SER A 6 -3.45 -2.90 -11.95
N SER A 7 -3.11 -1.61 -12.10
CA SER A 7 -1.74 -1.20 -12.44
C SER A 7 -0.88 -0.80 -11.24
N LEU A 8 -1.42 -0.80 -10.03
CA LEU A 8 -0.66 -0.44 -8.83
C LEU A 8 0.04 -1.68 -8.24
N PRO A 9 1.36 -1.61 -7.96
CA PRO A 9 2.08 -2.71 -7.36
C PRO A 9 1.59 -2.96 -5.93
N LEU A 10 1.31 -4.23 -5.61
CA LEU A 10 1.09 -4.69 -4.24
C LEU A 10 2.42 -5.14 -3.64
N PHE A 11 2.82 -4.51 -2.54
CA PHE A 11 3.98 -4.93 -1.77
C PHE A 11 3.53 -5.68 -0.53
N VAL A 12 4.15 -6.83 -0.26
CA VAL A 12 3.89 -7.64 0.93
C VAL A 12 5.03 -7.39 1.91
N ASP A 13 4.72 -6.97 3.13
CA ASP A 13 5.70 -6.87 4.21
C ASP A 13 6.00 -8.28 4.73
N GLN A 14 7.05 -8.89 4.18
CA GLN A 14 7.47 -10.27 4.48
C GLN A 14 8.25 -10.40 5.80
N THR A 15 8.49 -9.28 6.51
CA THR A 15 9.21 -9.32 7.78
C THR A 15 8.34 -9.95 8.86
N SER A 16 8.92 -10.83 9.69
CA SER A 16 8.20 -11.57 10.72
C SER A 16 7.59 -10.65 11.79
N ASP A 17 8.14 -9.45 11.95
CA ASP A 17 7.71 -8.39 12.87
C ASP A 17 6.96 -7.24 12.18
N ARG A 18 6.68 -7.34 10.87
CA ARG A 18 5.95 -6.32 10.08
C ARG A 18 6.55 -4.92 10.26
N VAL A 19 7.87 -4.82 10.08
CA VAL A 19 8.67 -3.60 10.30
C VAL A 19 8.07 -2.40 9.58
N VAL A 20 7.73 -2.56 8.30
CA VAL A 20 7.23 -1.46 7.48
C VAL A 20 5.86 -1.03 7.99
N TYR A 21 4.97 -1.99 8.21
CA TYR A 21 3.63 -1.72 8.76
C TYR A 21 3.70 -0.90 10.05
N ASN A 22 4.54 -1.31 11.00
CA ASN A 22 4.72 -0.64 12.28
C ASN A 22 5.41 0.72 12.15
N ALA A 23 6.38 0.87 11.25
CA ALA A 23 7.07 2.14 11.00
C ALA A 23 6.14 3.23 10.47
N PHE A 24 5.09 2.85 9.74
CA PHE A 24 4.03 3.76 9.29
C PHE A 24 2.99 4.08 10.39
N GLY A 25 3.18 3.58 11.61
CA GLY A 25 2.28 3.83 12.75
C GLY A 25 0.94 3.09 12.63
N LEU A 26 0.86 2.11 11.75
CA LEU A 26 -0.32 1.24 11.63
C LEU A 26 -0.31 0.20 12.76
N ARG A 27 -1.48 -0.33 13.09
CA ARG A 27 -1.66 -1.24 14.24
C ARG A 27 -2.78 -2.23 14.02
N SER A 28 -2.66 -3.41 14.60
CA SER A 28 -3.77 -4.36 14.63
C SER A 28 -4.73 -4.00 15.77
N SER A 29 -6.03 -4.07 15.52
CA SER A 29 -7.05 -3.74 16.51
C SER A 29 -8.33 -4.51 16.25
N LEU A 30 -8.69 -5.40 17.18
CA LEU A 30 -9.96 -6.13 17.14
C LEU A 30 -11.14 -5.15 17.19
N SER A 31 -11.15 -4.21 18.15
CA SER A 31 -12.22 -3.23 18.29
C SER A 31 -12.26 -2.20 17.15
N GLY A 32 -11.11 -1.87 16.56
CA GLY A 32 -11.04 -1.01 15.38
C GLY A 32 -11.62 -1.67 14.13
N VAL A 33 -11.31 -2.96 13.89
CA VAL A 33 -11.80 -3.68 12.72
C VAL A 33 -13.25 -4.14 12.88
N TRP A 34 -13.58 -4.75 14.03
CA TRP A 34 -14.87 -5.38 14.34
C TRP A 34 -15.76 -4.49 15.22
N ASN A 35 -15.78 -3.19 14.95
CA ASN A 35 -16.70 -2.27 15.61
C ASN A 35 -18.16 -2.53 15.19
N HIS A 36 -19.10 -1.98 15.95
CA HIS A 36 -20.53 -2.17 15.71
C HIS A 36 -20.97 -1.82 14.28
N SER A 37 -20.50 -0.68 13.75
CA SER A 37 -20.84 -0.22 12.41
C SER A 37 -20.31 -1.15 11.31
N ALA A 38 -19.13 -1.73 11.50
CA ALA A 38 -18.55 -2.71 10.59
C ALA A 38 -19.32 -4.05 10.63
N LEU A 39 -19.74 -4.49 11.82
CA LEU A 39 -20.56 -5.70 11.95
C LEU A 39 -21.94 -5.55 11.30
N LEU A 40 -22.57 -4.38 11.41
CA LEU A 40 -23.82 -4.08 10.72
C LEU A 40 -23.64 -4.10 9.20
N LEU A 41 -22.56 -3.52 8.68
CA LEU A 41 -22.24 -3.57 7.25
C LEU A 41 -22.09 -5.03 6.77
N TYR A 42 -21.33 -5.85 7.49
CA TYR A 42 -21.15 -7.25 7.10
C TYR A 42 -22.43 -8.09 7.23
N ALA A 43 -23.30 -7.77 8.19
CA ALA A 43 -24.61 -8.40 8.28
C ALA A 43 -25.48 -8.08 7.04
N ASP A 44 -25.49 -6.82 6.60
CA ASP A 44 -26.23 -6.39 5.41
C ASP A 44 -25.67 -7.05 4.12
N GLU A 45 -24.34 -7.04 3.96
CA GLU A 45 -23.66 -7.72 2.85
C GLU A 45 -23.98 -9.23 2.83
N GLY A 46 -23.97 -9.89 3.99
CA GLY A 46 -24.34 -11.29 4.11
C GLY A 46 -25.81 -11.57 3.76
N LEU A 47 -26.74 -10.71 4.19
CA LEU A 47 -28.16 -10.81 3.83
C LEU A 47 -28.40 -10.59 2.33
N SER A 48 -27.58 -9.76 1.68
CA SER A 48 -27.62 -9.53 0.24
C SER A 48 -26.97 -10.66 -0.58
N GLY A 49 -26.50 -11.72 0.07
CA GLY A 49 -25.90 -12.89 -0.58
C GLY A 49 -24.46 -12.66 -1.08
N ARG A 50 -23.78 -11.60 -0.62
CA ARG A 50 -22.37 -11.39 -0.95
C ARG A 50 -21.48 -12.22 -0.05
N GLU A 51 -20.42 -12.77 -0.62
CA GLU A 51 -19.41 -13.47 0.18
C GLU A 51 -18.61 -12.44 1.00
N LEU A 52 -18.54 -12.68 2.30
CA LEU A 52 -17.66 -11.90 3.18
C LEU A 52 -16.20 -12.25 2.91
N PRO A 53 -15.27 -11.29 3.08
CA PRO A 53 -13.84 -11.56 2.97
C PRO A 53 -13.43 -12.70 3.91
N LYS A 54 -12.94 -13.79 3.34
CA LYS A 54 -12.34 -14.89 4.11
C LYS A 54 -10.88 -14.53 4.32
N GLY A 55 -10.45 -14.41 5.58
CA GLY A 55 -9.03 -14.24 5.88
C GLY A 55 -8.26 -15.49 5.48
N ASP A 56 -7.18 -15.32 4.72
CA ASP A 56 -6.28 -16.41 4.43
C ASP A 56 -5.31 -16.62 5.60
N ARG A 57 -5.72 -17.51 6.52
CA ARG A 57 -4.91 -17.90 7.69
C ARG A 57 -3.63 -18.62 7.28
N GLU A 58 -3.62 -19.31 6.14
CA GLU A 58 -2.46 -20.05 5.64
C GLU A 58 -1.43 -19.08 5.02
N ALA A 59 -1.89 -17.98 4.42
CA ALA A 59 -1.05 -16.88 3.95
C ALA A 59 -0.64 -15.88 5.05
N GLY A 60 -0.96 -16.14 6.33
CA GLY A 60 -0.55 -15.30 7.45
C GLY A 60 -1.22 -13.92 7.51
N GLN A 61 -2.37 -13.75 6.85
CA GLN A 61 -3.11 -12.49 6.88
C GLN A 61 -3.68 -12.24 8.29
N ASP A 62 -3.37 -11.07 8.85
CA ASP A 62 -3.97 -10.64 10.12
C ASP A 62 -5.27 -9.90 9.82
N LEU A 63 -6.40 -10.55 10.11
CA LEU A 63 -7.74 -9.99 9.94
C LEU A 63 -7.98 -8.72 10.77
N ASN A 64 -7.19 -8.48 11.81
CA ASN A 64 -7.32 -7.33 12.68
C ASN A 64 -6.42 -6.17 12.26
N GLN A 65 -5.71 -6.29 11.14
CA GLN A 65 -4.81 -5.27 10.63
C GLN A 65 -5.60 -4.05 10.15
N LEU A 66 -5.31 -2.86 10.71
CA LEU A 66 -5.88 -1.61 10.21
C LEU A 66 -5.03 -1.09 9.05
N GLY A 67 -5.71 -0.48 8.07
CA GLY A 67 -5.02 0.16 6.95
C GLY A 67 -4.69 1.63 7.23
N GLY A 68 -4.18 2.29 6.22
CA GLY A 68 -4.02 3.73 6.20
C GLY A 68 -3.50 4.19 4.85
N ASP A 69 -3.64 5.47 4.60
CA ASP A 69 -3.27 6.09 3.34
C ASP A 69 -2.14 7.10 3.57
N PHE A 70 -1.11 7.04 2.75
CA PHE A 70 0.10 7.86 2.90
C PHE A 70 0.48 8.46 1.55
N VAL A 71 0.94 9.71 1.58
CA VAL A 71 1.54 10.36 0.44
C VAL A 71 2.99 10.64 0.77
N LEU A 72 3.88 10.16 -0.10
CA LEU A 72 5.31 10.40 -0.04
C LEU A 72 5.69 11.48 -1.07
N ASN A 73 6.67 12.31 -0.74
CA ASN A 73 7.35 13.13 -1.73
C ASN A 73 8.50 12.35 -2.40
N HIS A 74 9.18 13.00 -3.36
CA HIS A 74 10.29 12.40 -4.08
C HIS A 74 11.44 11.94 -3.18
N SER A 75 11.72 12.66 -2.08
CA SER A 75 12.73 12.27 -1.09
C SER A 75 12.27 11.17 -0.12
N CYS A 76 11.21 10.43 -0.46
CA CYS A 76 10.60 9.38 0.38
C CYS A 76 10.13 9.86 1.76
N LYS A 77 9.83 11.15 1.92
CA LYS A 77 9.26 11.69 3.16
C LYS A 77 7.74 11.72 3.08
N VAL A 78 7.08 11.34 4.18
CA VAL A 78 5.62 11.42 4.32
C VAL A 78 5.19 12.88 4.39
N VAL A 79 4.35 13.31 3.45
CA VAL A 79 3.78 14.68 3.38
C VAL A 79 2.30 14.72 3.78
N ALA A 80 1.63 13.58 3.70
CA ALA A 80 0.30 13.38 4.26
C ALA A 80 0.17 11.94 4.73
N ALA A 81 -0.53 11.76 5.85
CA ALA A 81 -0.80 10.45 6.44
C ALA A 81 -2.23 10.45 6.99
N HIS A 82 -2.92 9.34 6.79
CA HIS A 82 -4.19 9.01 7.42
C HIS A 82 -4.14 7.55 7.88
N PRO A 83 -3.49 7.25 9.02
CA PRO A 83 -3.58 5.93 9.63
C PRO A 83 -5.00 5.71 10.16
N SER A 84 -5.71 4.75 9.60
CA SER A 84 -7.12 4.51 9.94
C SER A 84 -7.24 4.05 11.39
N GLN A 85 -8.20 4.63 12.11
CA GLN A 85 -8.50 4.26 13.50
C GLN A 85 -9.45 3.06 13.59
N HIS A 86 -10.27 2.84 12.56
CA HIS A 86 -11.20 1.73 12.44
C HIS A 86 -11.40 1.31 10.97
N SER A 87 -12.04 0.16 10.71
CA SER A 87 -12.20 -0.43 9.35
C SER A 87 -12.90 0.49 8.35
N GLN A 88 -13.83 1.32 8.81
CA GLN A 88 -14.57 2.29 7.99
C GLN A 88 -13.94 3.70 7.97
N ASP A 89 -12.83 3.91 8.66
CA ASP A 89 -12.14 5.22 8.72
C ASP A 89 -11.26 5.38 7.47
N ARG A 90 -11.91 5.69 6.33
CA ARG A 90 -11.23 5.94 5.06
C ARG A 90 -11.37 7.40 4.67
N PRO A 91 -10.27 8.08 4.35
CA PRO A 91 -10.32 9.45 3.88
C PRO A 91 -10.92 9.48 2.46
N ILE A 92 -11.66 10.55 2.15
CA ILE A 92 -12.11 10.81 0.78
C ILE A 92 -10.90 11.17 -0.11
N PRO A 93 -10.86 10.76 -1.39
CA PRO A 93 -9.71 11.02 -2.27
C PRO A 93 -9.31 12.51 -2.35
N GLU A 94 -10.31 13.40 -2.26
CA GLU A 94 -10.13 14.85 -2.30
C GLU A 94 -9.25 15.36 -1.16
N HIS A 95 -9.28 14.68 0.00
CA HIS A 95 -8.44 15.03 1.15
C HIS A 95 -6.96 14.98 0.77
N PHE A 96 -6.52 13.91 0.09
CA PHE A 96 -5.13 13.79 -0.34
C PHE A 96 -4.77 14.70 -1.50
N VAL A 97 -5.67 14.86 -2.48
CA VAL A 97 -5.46 15.81 -3.58
C VAL A 97 -5.24 17.23 -3.04
N TYR A 98 -6.06 17.65 -2.07
CA TYR A 98 -5.90 18.94 -1.40
C TYR A 98 -4.56 19.05 -0.66
N ARG A 99 -4.19 18.03 0.14
CA ARG A 99 -2.91 18.01 0.87
C ARG A 99 -1.72 18.08 -0.09
N CYS A 100 -1.74 17.34 -1.19
CA CYS A 100 -0.71 17.40 -2.23
C CYS A 100 -0.59 18.79 -2.87
N ARG A 101 -1.72 19.41 -3.23
CA ARG A 101 -1.74 20.76 -3.83
C ARG A 101 -1.18 21.79 -2.86
N ARG A 102 -1.58 21.73 -1.59
CA ARG A 102 -1.10 22.63 -0.55
C ARG A 102 0.40 22.47 -0.32
N PHE A 103 0.88 21.23 -0.16
CA PHE A 103 2.31 20.94 0.01
C PHE A 103 3.15 21.49 -1.16
N ARG A 104 2.70 21.29 -2.41
CA ARG A 104 3.37 21.85 -3.59
C ARG A 104 3.42 23.37 -3.59
N ALA A 105 2.35 24.03 -3.15
CA ALA A 105 2.32 25.49 -3.03
C ALA A 105 3.32 26.00 -1.97
N GLU A 106 3.41 25.32 -0.83
CA GLU A 106 4.38 25.63 0.24
C GLU A 106 5.84 25.46 -0.23
N GLN A 107 6.13 24.40 -1.00
CA GLN A 107 7.48 24.16 -1.54
C GLN A 107 7.90 25.24 -2.55
N ARG A 108 6.97 25.66 -3.42
CA ARG A 108 7.19 26.77 -4.36
C ARG A 108 7.42 28.10 -3.64
N ALA A 109 6.63 28.40 -2.61
CA ALA A 109 6.82 29.60 -1.79
C ALA A 109 8.18 29.61 -1.07
N ASN A 110 8.70 28.42 -0.73
CA ASN A 110 10.00 28.25 -0.08
C ASN A 110 11.19 28.12 -1.06
N GLY A 111 10.99 28.31 -2.37
CA GLY A 111 12.05 28.26 -3.38
C GLY A 111 12.74 26.90 -3.51
N ARG A 112 12.09 25.80 -3.09
CA ARG A 112 12.58 24.43 -3.28
C ARG A 112 11.92 23.85 -4.53
N GLU A 113 12.58 23.98 -5.68
CA GLU A 113 12.17 23.24 -6.87
C GLU A 113 12.62 21.77 -6.75
N ASP A 114 11.72 20.86 -7.13
CA ASP A 114 11.87 19.42 -6.96
C ASP A 114 12.78 18.80 -8.04
N GLU A 115 14.04 19.25 -8.19
CA GLU A 115 15.03 18.65 -9.10
C GLU A 115 15.28 17.15 -8.79
N VAL A 116 15.09 16.79 -7.53
CA VAL A 116 15.24 15.42 -6.99
C VAL A 116 14.21 14.43 -7.56
N GLY A 117 13.07 14.93 -8.07
CA GLY A 117 11.98 14.09 -8.55
C GLY A 117 12.30 13.30 -9.81
N GLU A 118 12.94 13.91 -10.80
CA GLU A 118 13.29 13.24 -12.05
C GLU A 118 14.42 12.23 -11.85
N GLU A 119 15.43 12.57 -11.04
CA GLU A 119 16.53 11.66 -10.72
C GLU A 119 16.03 10.40 -9.99
N LEU A 120 15.08 10.55 -9.05
CA LEU A 120 14.49 9.41 -8.33
C LEU A 120 13.58 8.58 -9.21
N VAL A 121 12.81 9.18 -10.11
CA VAL A 121 12.01 8.44 -11.11
C VAL A 121 12.93 7.58 -11.99
N MET A 122 14.06 8.14 -12.43
CA MET A 122 15.06 7.42 -13.22
C MET A 122 15.75 6.31 -12.40
N LYS A 123 16.11 6.56 -11.13
CA LYS A 123 16.67 5.54 -10.24
C LYS A 123 15.69 4.40 -9.96
N TRP A 124 14.41 4.72 -9.77
CA TRP A 124 13.35 3.72 -9.58
C TRP A 124 13.10 2.89 -10.84
N ALA A 125 13.06 3.52 -12.02
CA ALA A 125 12.91 2.81 -13.28
C ALA A 125 14.04 1.81 -13.50
N LYS A 126 15.28 2.22 -13.21
CA LYS A 126 16.47 1.36 -13.29
C LYS A 126 16.43 0.20 -12.28
N CYS A 127 16.07 0.48 -11.03
CA CYS A 127 15.97 -0.55 -9.98
C CYS A 127 14.88 -1.59 -10.31
N ARG A 128 13.76 -1.15 -10.91
CA ARG A 128 12.70 -2.05 -11.40
C ARG A 128 13.20 -2.97 -12.53
N GLU A 129 13.90 -2.42 -13.52
CA GLU A 129 14.51 -3.23 -14.61
C GLU A 129 15.51 -4.26 -14.07
N GLU A 130 16.33 -3.89 -13.09
CA GLU A 130 17.29 -4.81 -12.46
C GLU A 130 16.60 -5.92 -11.68
N MET A 131 15.52 -5.62 -10.95
CA MET A 131 14.70 -6.65 -10.29
C MET A 131 14.05 -7.60 -11.30
N GLU A 132 13.46 -7.09 -12.38
CA GLU A 132 12.83 -7.92 -13.42
C GLU A 132 13.84 -8.85 -14.10
N LYS A 133 15.07 -8.38 -14.33
CA LYS A 133 16.17 -9.24 -14.83
C LYS A 133 16.52 -10.35 -13.86
N ARG A 134 16.71 -10.02 -12.58
CA ARG A 134 17.05 -11.02 -11.55
C ARG A 134 15.97 -12.09 -11.40
N MET A 135 14.69 -11.68 -11.46
CA MET A 135 13.56 -12.61 -11.41
C MET A 135 13.58 -13.58 -12.61
N LYS A 136 13.85 -13.09 -13.82
CA LYS A 136 13.98 -13.94 -15.02
C LYS A 136 15.16 -14.90 -14.93
N GLU A 137 16.31 -14.44 -14.43
CA GLU A 137 17.49 -15.28 -14.23
C GLU A 137 17.23 -16.39 -13.21
N GLU A 138 16.56 -16.07 -12.09
CA GLU A 138 16.17 -17.07 -11.09
C GLU A 138 15.14 -18.08 -11.62
N GLU A 139 14.18 -17.67 -12.44
CA GLU A 139 13.25 -18.58 -13.13
C GLU A 139 13.95 -19.49 -14.12
N GLU A 140 14.88 -18.97 -14.92
CA GLU A 140 15.68 -19.78 -15.84
C GLU A 140 16.56 -20.79 -15.10
N GLU A 141 17.18 -20.39 -14.00
CA GLU A 141 18.03 -21.28 -13.19
C GLU A 141 17.19 -22.40 -12.54
N ARG A 142 16.00 -22.07 -12.01
CA ARG A 142 15.04 -23.07 -11.51
C ARG A 142 14.58 -24.01 -12.63
N GLY A 143 14.35 -23.49 -13.83
CA GLY A 143 13.98 -24.28 -15.01
C GLY A 143 15.09 -25.25 -15.45
N ARG A 144 16.36 -24.83 -15.38
CA ARG A 144 17.51 -25.71 -15.68
C ARG A 144 17.68 -26.81 -14.64
N LYS A 145 17.55 -26.50 -13.35
CA LYS A 145 17.61 -27.51 -12.26
C LYS A 145 16.54 -28.59 -12.40
N ARG A 146 15.31 -28.21 -12.77
CA ARG A 146 14.20 -29.16 -13.03
C ARG A 146 14.36 -30.04 -14.26
N LYS A 147 15.23 -29.67 -15.23
CA LYS A 147 15.51 -30.49 -16.42
C LYS A 147 16.73 -31.41 -16.24
N ALA A 148 17.47 -31.25 -15.14
CA ALA A 148 18.63 -32.05 -14.80
C ALA A 148 18.32 -33.20 -13.82
N GLU A 149 17.10 -33.22 -13.27
CA GLU A 149 16.46 -34.35 -12.56
C GLU A 149 15.62 -35.18 -13.53
#